data_AF-A0A0A7M914-F1
#
_entry.id   AF-A0A0A7M914-F1
#
_cell.length_a   1.000
_cell.length_b   1.000
_cell.length_c   1.000
_cell.angle_alpha   90.00
_cell.angle_beta   90.00
_cell.angle_gamma   90.00
#
_symmetry.space_group_name_H-M   'P 1'
#
loop_
_entity.id
_entity.type
_entity.pdbx_description
1 polymer ?
#
loop_
_entity_poly.entity_id
_entity_poly.type
_entity_poly.pdbx_seq_one_letter_code
_entity_poly.pdbx_strand_id
1 'polypeptide(L)'
;ACAPFRRIQLCDYKLEHINDSNINSTDDLLGNLLVMAKSEGDSIVKSHEHTGNGIYKSGICTSLARSFADIGDIIRGKDLFLGNNDNDKIKKEKLQGNLEKIFKRFKAKYEDINNLPIDDIREYWWTLNRNDVWKAITCSAPRDAQYFIKSSVRDQTFSNDYCGHDENKVLTNLDYVPQFLRWFEEWAE
;
A
#
# COMPACT_ATOMS: atom_id res chain seq x y z
N ALA A 1 -2.94 -16.01 10.21
CA ALA A 1 -1.87 -15.70 9.23
C ALA A 1 -0.67 -15.15 9.99
N CYS A 2 0.55 -15.30 9.47
CA CYS A 2 1.76 -14.75 10.09
C CYS A 2 2.09 -13.41 9.44
N ALA A 3 1.98 -12.31 10.17
CA ALA A 3 2.38 -11.00 9.63
C ALA A 3 3.92 -10.94 9.49
N PRO A 4 4.46 -10.57 8.32
CA PRO A 4 5.90 -10.43 8.12
C PRO A 4 6.45 -9.18 8.82
N PHE A 5 7.74 -9.16 9.12
CA PHE A 5 8.38 -8.04 9.84
C PHE A 5 8.19 -6.68 9.14
N ARG A 6 8.23 -6.66 7.80
CA ARG A 6 7.91 -5.48 6.98
C ARG A 6 6.50 -4.95 7.27
N ARG A 7 5.46 -5.81 7.24
CA ARG A 7 4.08 -5.40 7.58
C ARG A 7 4.00 -4.86 9.01
N ILE A 8 4.68 -5.50 9.96
CA ILE A 8 4.71 -5.10 11.37
C ILE A 8 5.32 -3.70 11.56
N GLN A 9 6.31 -3.34 10.73
CA GLN A 9 7.05 -2.08 10.81
C GLN A 9 6.57 -1.01 9.80
N LEU A 10 5.49 -1.28 9.06
CA LEU A 10 4.91 -0.40 8.04
C LEU A 10 4.57 0.98 8.62
N CYS A 11 4.96 2.04 7.90
CA CYS A 11 5.02 3.43 8.38
C CYS A 11 3.64 4.15 8.50
N ASP A 12 2.60 3.47 8.97
CA ASP A 12 1.21 3.96 8.99
C ASP A 12 0.87 5.01 10.08
N TYR A 13 1.83 5.46 10.88
CA TYR A 13 1.67 6.48 11.94
C TYR A 13 0.87 7.72 11.51
N LYS A 14 1.11 8.22 10.29
CA LYS A 14 0.37 9.39 9.75
C LYS A 14 -1.12 9.11 9.54
N LEU A 15 -1.50 7.86 9.28
CA LEU A 15 -2.89 7.42 9.20
C LEU A 15 -3.46 7.12 10.61
N GLU A 16 -2.68 6.54 11.53
CA GLU A 16 -3.13 6.35 12.94
C GLU A 16 -3.47 7.67 13.64
N HIS A 17 -2.79 8.74 13.24
CA HIS A 17 -2.99 10.12 13.68
C HIS A 17 -3.87 10.95 12.73
N ILE A 18 -4.54 10.34 11.74
CA ILE A 18 -5.48 11.07 10.87
C ILE A 18 -6.66 11.59 11.71
N ASN A 19 -6.80 12.91 11.76
CA ASN A 19 -7.97 13.54 12.36
C ASN A 19 -9.12 13.47 11.36
N ASP A 20 -10.09 12.59 11.61
CA ASP A 20 -11.18 12.35 10.68
C ASP A 20 -11.98 13.63 10.37
N SER A 21 -12.12 14.59 11.31
CA SER A 21 -12.84 15.85 11.06
C SER A 21 -12.15 16.82 10.09
N ASN A 22 -10.85 16.64 9.80
CA ASN A 22 -10.14 17.44 8.80
C ASN A 22 -10.29 16.88 7.38
N ILE A 23 -10.71 15.63 7.21
CA ILE A 23 -10.84 14.96 5.91
C ILE A 23 -12.25 15.20 5.36
N ASN A 24 -12.36 16.09 4.37
CA ASN A 24 -13.64 16.58 3.82
C ASN A 24 -13.81 16.25 2.33
N SER A 25 -12.76 15.78 1.67
CA SER A 25 -12.70 15.35 0.27
C SER A 25 -11.92 14.04 0.12
N THR A 26 -12.08 13.40 -1.03
CA THR A 26 -11.23 12.30 -1.49
C THR A 26 -9.75 12.68 -1.51
N ASP A 27 -9.47 13.94 -1.79
CA ASP A 27 -8.15 14.46 -2.11
C ASP A 27 -7.36 14.75 -0.82
N ASP A 28 -8.06 15.12 0.26
CA ASP A 28 -7.50 15.18 1.62
C ASP A 28 -7.01 13.80 2.08
N LEU A 29 -7.80 12.74 1.83
CA LEU A 29 -7.42 11.37 2.16
C LEU A 29 -6.25 10.90 1.28
N LEU A 30 -6.30 11.20 -0.02
CA LEU A 30 -5.22 10.89 -0.96
C LEU A 30 -3.91 11.57 -0.53
N GLY A 31 -3.91 12.87 -0.27
CA GLY A 31 -2.70 13.60 0.13
C GLY A 31 -2.04 13.01 1.38
N ASN A 32 -2.83 12.65 2.39
CA ASN A 32 -2.32 11.95 3.59
C ASN A 32 -1.76 10.55 3.24
N LEU A 33 -2.42 9.82 2.35
CA LEU A 33 -1.98 8.49 1.91
C LEU A 33 -0.69 8.55 1.08
N LEU A 34 -0.55 9.48 0.13
CA LEU A 34 0.66 9.67 -0.67
C LEU A 34 1.86 10.05 0.21
N VAL A 35 1.65 10.94 1.19
CA VAL A 35 2.69 11.35 2.14
C VAL A 35 3.08 10.21 3.09
N MET A 36 2.18 9.27 3.40
CA MET A 36 2.51 8.03 4.11
C MET A 36 3.27 7.06 3.20
N ALA A 37 2.74 6.77 2.00
CA ALA A 37 3.31 5.84 1.03
C ALA A 37 4.76 6.23 0.63
N LYS A 38 5.04 7.53 0.44
CA LYS A 38 6.42 8.00 0.25
C LYS A 38 7.30 7.71 1.47
N SER A 39 6.79 7.90 2.69
CA SER A 39 7.55 7.65 3.92
C SER A 39 7.90 6.16 4.09
N GLU A 40 6.98 5.27 3.72
CA GLU A 40 7.19 3.83 3.66
C GLU A 40 8.24 3.46 2.58
N GLY A 41 8.13 4.02 1.38
CA GLY A 41 9.08 3.81 0.29
C GLY A 41 10.50 4.25 0.66
N ASP A 42 10.63 5.45 1.23
CA ASP A 42 11.90 5.99 1.76
C ASP A 42 12.51 5.07 2.85
N SER A 43 11.67 4.38 3.63
CA SER A 43 12.09 3.45 4.69
C SER A 43 12.60 2.12 4.11
N ILE A 44 11.85 1.54 3.16
CA ILE A 44 12.19 0.28 2.47
C ILE A 44 13.51 0.43 1.69
N VAL A 45 13.71 1.55 0.98
CA VAL A 45 14.96 1.76 0.24
C VAL A 45 16.16 1.85 1.20
N LYS A 46 15.99 2.50 2.36
CA LYS A 46 17.05 2.64 3.38
C LYS A 46 17.39 1.33 4.08
N SER A 47 16.41 0.48 4.38
CA SER A 47 16.72 -0.85 4.93
C SER A 47 17.50 -1.70 3.92
N HIS A 48 17.27 -1.49 2.62
CA HIS A 48 18.02 -2.09 1.53
C HIS A 48 19.33 -1.38 1.13
N GLU A 49 19.68 -0.21 1.68
CA GLU A 49 21.04 0.37 1.51
C GLU A 49 22.12 -0.57 2.06
N HIS A 50 21.75 -1.38 3.05
CA HIS A 50 22.59 -2.41 3.65
C HIS A 50 22.35 -3.82 3.08
N THR A 51 21.58 -3.94 1.97
CA THR A 51 21.48 -5.04 0.87
C THR A 51 23.56 -5.64 -1.22
N GLY A 52 24.65 -6.52 -1.16
CA GLY A 52 25.91 -6.50 -1.94
C GLY A 52 25.69 -6.57 -3.45
N ASN A 53 26.34 -5.63 -4.16
CA ASN A 53 25.74 -4.83 -5.26
C ASN A 53 25.04 -5.55 -6.43
N GLY A 54 25.05 -6.88 -6.48
CA GLY A 54 24.27 -7.70 -7.42
C GLY A 54 22.87 -8.13 -6.94
N ILE A 55 22.53 -8.10 -5.64
CA ILE A 55 21.24 -8.66 -5.14
C ILE A 55 20.22 -7.59 -4.67
N TYR A 56 20.64 -6.46 -4.05
CA TYR A 56 19.68 -5.57 -3.35
C TYR A 56 18.58 -4.95 -4.25
N LYS A 57 18.72 -4.92 -5.59
CA LYS A 57 17.90 -4.07 -6.49
C LYS A 57 16.52 -4.60 -6.87
N SER A 58 16.39 -5.87 -7.25
CA SER A 58 15.07 -6.46 -7.55
C SER A 58 14.25 -6.65 -6.27
N GLY A 59 14.91 -6.99 -5.16
CA GLY A 59 14.30 -7.11 -3.83
C GLY A 59 13.59 -5.84 -3.38
N ILE A 60 14.18 -4.65 -3.62
CA ILE A 60 13.53 -3.35 -3.33
C ILE A 60 12.16 -3.26 -4.01
N CYS A 61 12.07 -3.50 -5.32
CA CYS A 61 10.80 -3.40 -6.04
C CYS A 61 9.75 -4.41 -5.52
N THR A 62 10.18 -5.61 -5.10
CA THR A 62 9.30 -6.61 -4.47
C THR A 62 8.83 -6.17 -3.08
N SER A 63 9.72 -5.66 -2.22
CA SER A 63 9.38 -5.09 -0.90
C SER A 63 8.39 -3.93 -1.03
N LEU A 64 8.61 -3.02 -1.98
CA LEU A 64 7.71 -1.91 -2.30
C LEU A 64 6.33 -2.44 -2.78
N ALA A 65 6.30 -3.46 -3.64
CA ALA A 65 5.07 -4.09 -4.12
C ALA A 65 4.28 -4.80 -3.01
N ARG A 66 4.96 -5.44 -2.05
CA ARG A 66 4.33 -6.07 -0.87
C ARG A 66 3.76 -5.02 0.10
N SER A 67 4.49 -3.94 0.42
CA SER A 67 3.94 -2.84 1.25
C SER A 67 2.83 -2.06 0.55
N PHE A 68 2.92 -1.82 -0.76
CA PHE A 68 1.83 -1.24 -1.54
C PHE A 68 0.53 -2.07 -1.43
N ALA A 69 0.62 -3.39 -1.52
CA ALA A 69 -0.53 -4.28 -1.38
C ALA A 69 -1.12 -4.29 0.05
N ASP A 70 -0.29 -4.24 1.08
CA ASP A 70 -0.75 -4.11 2.48
C ASP A 70 -1.39 -2.74 2.75
N ILE A 71 -0.86 -1.65 2.18
CA ILE A 71 -1.49 -0.31 2.23
C ILE A 71 -2.88 -0.36 1.57
N GLY A 72 -3.01 -1.05 0.43
CA GLY A 72 -4.30 -1.27 -0.22
C GLY A 72 -5.29 -2.01 0.68
N ASP A 73 -4.86 -3.04 1.41
CA ASP A 73 -5.71 -3.76 2.36
C ASP A 73 -6.06 -2.96 3.62
N ILE A 74 -5.17 -2.08 4.10
CA ILE A 74 -5.48 -1.13 5.19
C ILE A 74 -6.59 -0.18 4.72
N ILE A 75 -6.45 0.43 3.53
CA ILE A 75 -7.44 1.35 2.98
C ILE A 75 -8.79 0.66 2.73
N ARG A 76 -8.77 -0.59 2.24
CA ARG A 76 -9.98 -1.37 1.96
C ARG A 76 -10.61 -2.08 3.17
N GLY A 77 -9.91 -2.14 4.31
CA GLY A 77 -10.39 -2.83 5.51
C GLY A 77 -10.28 -4.35 5.45
N LYS A 78 -9.37 -4.85 4.59
CA LYS A 78 -9.08 -6.28 4.38
C LYS A 78 -7.78 -6.74 5.05
N ASP A 79 -7.05 -5.82 5.68
CA ASP A 79 -5.80 -6.10 6.38
C ASP A 79 -6.05 -6.94 7.65
N LEU A 80 -5.29 -8.01 7.78
CA LEU A 80 -5.41 -9.03 8.83
C LEU A 80 -4.55 -8.72 10.07
N PHE A 81 -3.82 -7.59 10.09
CA PHE A 81 -2.87 -7.27 11.16
C PHE A 81 -3.51 -6.41 12.26
N LEU A 82 -4.00 -7.09 13.30
CA LEU A 82 -4.65 -6.47 14.47
C LEU A 82 -3.66 -5.93 15.53
N GLY A 83 -2.39 -5.71 15.18
CA GLY A 83 -1.33 -5.30 16.13
C GLY A 83 -0.67 -6.46 16.89
N ASN A 84 0.48 -6.18 17.52
CA ASN A 84 1.28 -7.17 18.27
C ASN A 84 1.03 -7.16 19.79
N ASN A 85 0.30 -6.17 20.30
CA ASN A 85 -0.03 -5.95 21.70
C ASN A 85 -1.28 -5.06 21.79
N ASP A 86 -1.85 -4.90 22.99
CA ASP A 86 -3.11 -4.17 23.18
C ASP A 86 -3.03 -2.70 22.74
N ASN A 87 -1.90 -2.02 22.94
CA ASN A 87 -1.73 -0.63 22.50
C ASN A 87 -1.74 -0.51 20.97
N ASP A 88 -1.04 -1.41 20.27
CA ASP A 88 -1.04 -1.42 18.80
C ASP A 88 -2.42 -1.81 18.25
N LYS A 89 -3.10 -2.76 18.89
CA LYS A 89 -4.47 -3.13 18.54
C LYS A 89 -5.42 -1.94 18.63
N ILE A 90 -5.39 -1.19 19.73
CA ILE A 90 -6.19 0.03 19.91
C ILE A 90 -5.91 1.06 18.80
N LYS A 91 -4.65 1.19 18.36
CA LYS A 91 -4.33 2.08 17.21
C LYS A 91 -4.91 1.57 15.89
N LYS A 92 -4.78 0.27 15.58
CA LYS A 92 -5.29 -0.29 14.31
C LYS A 92 -6.83 -0.30 14.27
N GLU A 93 -7.50 -0.57 15.38
CA GLU A 93 -8.95 -0.44 15.52
C GLU A 93 -9.41 1.02 15.34
N LYS A 94 -8.71 1.98 15.98
CA LYS A 94 -8.97 3.42 15.79
C LYS A 94 -8.74 3.86 14.33
N LEU A 95 -7.68 3.39 13.69
CA LEU A 95 -7.37 3.67 12.27
C LEU A 95 -8.51 3.19 11.36
N GLN A 96 -8.93 1.91 11.49
CA GLN A 96 -10.03 1.38 10.69
C GLN A 96 -11.36 2.11 10.98
N GLY A 97 -11.66 2.42 12.25
CA GLY A 97 -12.83 3.21 12.62
C GLY A 97 -12.80 4.65 12.07
N ASN A 98 -11.63 5.27 11.96
CA ASN A 98 -11.49 6.60 11.35
C ASN A 98 -11.65 6.53 9.82
N LEU A 99 -11.07 5.54 9.15
CA LEU A 99 -11.30 5.31 7.71
C LEU A 99 -12.78 5.05 7.42
N GLU A 100 -13.46 4.23 8.22
CA GLU A 100 -14.88 3.91 8.04
C GLU A 100 -15.77 5.17 8.18
N LYS A 101 -15.49 6.07 9.14
CA LYS A 101 -16.17 7.38 9.24
C LYS A 101 -15.93 8.24 7.99
N ILE A 102 -14.70 8.30 7.49
CA ILE A 102 -14.33 9.09 6.31
C ILE A 102 -15.11 8.60 5.08
N PHE A 103 -15.11 7.29 4.82
CA PHE A 103 -15.87 6.70 3.71
C PHE A 103 -17.39 6.83 3.89
N LYS A 104 -17.92 6.78 5.14
CA LYS A 104 -19.32 7.11 5.43
C LYS A 104 -19.67 8.57 5.10
N ARG A 105 -18.76 9.52 5.31
CA ARG A 105 -18.97 10.93 4.89
C ARG A 105 -18.91 11.10 3.38
N PHE A 106 -17.97 10.44 2.69
CA PHE A 106 -17.94 10.45 1.23
C PHE A 106 -19.25 9.88 0.66
N LYS A 107 -19.72 8.75 1.19
CA LYS A 107 -21.01 8.15 0.83
C LYS A 107 -22.19 9.11 1.00
N ALA A 108 -22.22 9.87 2.10
CA ALA A 108 -23.28 10.86 2.36
C ALA A 108 -23.14 12.18 1.57
N LYS A 109 -21.97 12.44 0.97
CA LYS A 109 -21.65 13.67 0.23
C LYS A 109 -21.86 13.52 -1.29
N TYR A 110 -21.67 12.31 -1.83
CA TYR A 110 -21.71 12.03 -3.26
C TYR A 110 -22.91 11.11 -3.58
N GLU A 111 -23.94 11.68 -4.22
CA GLU A 111 -25.22 10.98 -4.44
C GLU A 111 -25.08 9.68 -5.25
N ASP A 112 -24.21 9.67 -6.27
CA ASP A 112 -23.95 8.52 -7.15
C ASP A 112 -23.54 7.24 -6.40
N ILE A 113 -22.88 7.38 -5.25
CA ILE A 113 -22.39 6.27 -4.43
C ILE A 113 -23.21 6.03 -3.15
N ASN A 114 -24.25 6.84 -2.89
CA ASN A 114 -25.04 6.75 -1.66
C ASN A 114 -25.85 5.42 -1.54
N ASN A 115 -26.02 4.68 -2.63
CA ASN A 115 -26.64 3.35 -2.60
C ASN A 115 -25.62 2.20 -2.42
N LEU A 116 -24.32 2.43 -2.55
CA LEU A 116 -23.30 1.38 -2.50
C LEU A 116 -22.92 0.95 -1.07
N PRO A 117 -22.54 -0.31 -0.84
CA PRO A 117 -21.81 -0.74 0.35
C PRO A 117 -20.55 0.11 0.61
N ILE A 118 -20.17 0.27 1.88
CA ILE A 118 -18.94 1.01 2.24
C ILE A 118 -17.71 0.29 1.68
N ASP A 119 -17.68 -1.04 1.71
CA ASP A 119 -16.53 -1.82 1.24
C ASP A 119 -16.33 -1.69 -0.28
N ASP A 120 -17.41 -1.66 -1.05
CA ASP A 120 -17.37 -1.40 -2.51
C ASP A 120 -16.83 0.01 -2.80
N ILE A 121 -17.26 1.03 -2.03
CA ILE A 121 -16.72 2.39 -2.15
C ILE A 121 -15.21 2.42 -1.86
N ARG A 122 -14.73 1.62 -0.90
CA ARG A 122 -13.29 1.52 -0.57
C ARG A 122 -12.50 0.81 -1.67
N GLU A 123 -13.06 -0.25 -2.28
CA GLU A 123 -12.46 -0.92 -3.45
C GLU A 123 -12.38 -0.01 -4.68
N TYR A 124 -13.45 0.73 -4.99
CA TYR A 124 -13.45 1.69 -6.09
C TYR A 124 -12.47 2.85 -5.82
N TRP A 125 -12.44 3.38 -4.59
CA TRP A 125 -11.49 4.44 -4.23
C TRP A 125 -10.04 3.96 -4.34
N TRP A 126 -9.71 2.77 -3.85
CA TRP A 126 -8.37 2.19 -4.05
C TRP A 126 -8.06 2.02 -5.54
N THR A 127 -8.96 1.40 -6.30
CA THR A 127 -8.77 1.11 -7.72
C THR A 127 -8.52 2.37 -8.56
N LEU A 128 -9.16 3.50 -8.23
CA LEU A 128 -8.93 4.79 -8.87
C LEU A 128 -7.58 5.41 -8.50
N ASN A 129 -7.19 5.39 -7.22
CA ASN A 129 -6.05 6.13 -6.69
C ASN A 129 -4.74 5.32 -6.64
N ARG A 130 -4.76 4.01 -6.86
CA ARG A 130 -3.60 3.11 -6.71
C ARG A 130 -2.40 3.48 -7.58
N ASN A 131 -2.60 4.13 -8.73
CA ASN A 131 -1.49 4.60 -9.58
C ASN A 131 -0.66 5.69 -8.88
N ASP A 132 -1.32 6.68 -8.25
CA ASP A 132 -0.63 7.75 -7.53
C ASP A 132 0.05 7.21 -6.26
N VAL A 133 -0.59 6.27 -5.56
CA VAL A 133 0.01 5.59 -4.39
C VAL A 133 1.26 4.79 -4.81
N TRP A 134 1.25 4.14 -5.97
CA TRP A 134 2.45 3.50 -6.53
C TRP A 134 3.54 4.51 -6.87
N LYS A 135 3.19 5.64 -7.49
CA LYS A 135 4.15 6.72 -7.78
C LYS A 135 4.75 7.29 -6.49
N ALA A 136 3.96 7.45 -5.43
CA ALA A 136 4.45 7.90 -4.14
C ALA A 136 5.40 6.91 -3.45
N ILE A 137 5.08 5.62 -3.39
CA ILE A 137 5.94 4.61 -2.75
C ILE A 137 7.24 4.34 -3.54
N THR A 138 7.21 4.47 -4.87
CA THR A 138 8.41 4.34 -5.74
C THR A 138 9.28 5.60 -5.81
N CYS A 139 8.85 6.72 -5.22
CA CYS A 139 9.48 8.05 -5.34
C CYS A 139 10.96 8.14 -4.92
N SER A 140 11.49 7.16 -4.19
CA SER A 140 12.91 7.08 -3.86
C SER A 140 13.55 5.73 -4.17
N ALA A 141 12.92 4.91 -5.03
CA ALA A 141 13.52 3.69 -5.55
C ALA A 141 14.85 4.00 -6.29
N PRO A 142 15.86 3.11 -6.27
CA PRO A 142 17.06 3.29 -7.09
C PRO A 142 16.73 3.31 -8.58
N ARG A 143 17.45 4.12 -9.37
CA ARG A 143 17.23 4.22 -10.81
C ARG A 143 17.26 2.86 -11.51
N ASP A 144 18.22 2.02 -11.16
CA ASP A 144 18.43 0.69 -11.74
C ASP A 144 17.76 -0.44 -10.94
N ALA A 145 16.81 -0.11 -10.07
CA ALA A 145 15.87 -1.08 -9.54
C ALA A 145 14.71 -1.26 -10.55
N GLN A 146 14.53 -2.50 -11.02
CA GLN A 146 13.47 -2.89 -11.96
C GLN A 146 12.64 -4.02 -11.36
N TYR A 147 11.31 -3.93 -11.50
CA TYR A 147 10.38 -4.96 -11.06
C TYR A 147 10.25 -6.04 -12.14
N PHE A 148 10.36 -7.31 -11.76
CA PHE A 148 10.21 -8.43 -12.69
C PHE A 148 8.72 -8.76 -12.92
N ILE A 149 8.34 -8.88 -14.19
CA ILE A 149 6.98 -9.18 -14.63
C ILE A 149 7.04 -10.42 -15.52
N LYS A 150 6.59 -11.56 -15.01
CA LYS A 150 6.40 -12.77 -15.82
C LYS A 150 5.12 -12.66 -16.64
N SER A 151 5.25 -12.15 -17.87
CA SER A 151 4.12 -11.91 -18.77
C SER A 151 3.63 -13.17 -19.48
N SER A 152 4.48 -14.18 -19.69
CA SER A 152 4.06 -15.48 -20.21
C SER A 152 4.87 -16.66 -19.66
N VAL A 153 4.64 -17.87 -20.18
CA VAL A 153 5.46 -19.06 -19.90
C VAL A 153 6.89 -18.92 -20.46
N ARG A 154 7.07 -18.11 -21.53
CA ARG A 154 8.34 -17.93 -22.25
C ARG A 154 8.89 -16.50 -22.15
N ASP A 155 8.00 -15.53 -21.97
CA ASP A 155 8.33 -14.10 -22.05
C ASP A 155 8.57 -13.53 -20.65
N GLN A 156 9.67 -12.80 -20.53
CA GLN A 156 10.10 -12.08 -19.33
C GLN A 156 10.13 -10.60 -19.65
N THR A 157 9.42 -9.82 -18.83
CA THR A 157 9.30 -8.36 -18.97
C THR A 157 9.73 -7.71 -17.67
N PHE A 158 10.22 -6.49 -17.73
CA PHE A 158 10.67 -5.71 -16.58
C PHE A 158 9.99 -4.34 -16.60
N SER A 159 9.87 -3.71 -15.45
CA SER A 159 9.55 -2.28 -15.40
C SER A 159 10.66 -1.45 -16.04
N ASN A 160 10.33 -0.21 -16.39
CA ASN A 160 11.32 0.85 -16.53
C ASN A 160 12.07 1.09 -15.19
N ASP A 161 13.06 1.97 -15.26
CA ASP A 161 13.80 2.53 -14.12
C ASP A 161 12.88 2.92 -12.93
N TYR A 162 13.45 2.97 -11.72
CA TYR A 162 12.75 3.36 -10.48
C TYR A 162 11.52 2.47 -10.17
N CYS A 163 11.60 1.16 -10.42
CA CYS A 163 10.48 0.21 -10.31
C CYS A 163 9.23 0.61 -11.14
N GLY A 164 9.39 1.38 -12.22
CA GLY A 164 8.28 1.89 -13.04
C GLY A 164 7.62 3.16 -12.48
N HIS A 165 8.34 4.02 -11.75
CA HIS A 165 7.81 5.26 -11.15
C HIS A 165 7.11 6.19 -12.15
N ASP A 166 7.62 6.30 -13.37
CA ASP A 166 7.08 7.16 -14.44
C ASP A 166 6.17 6.41 -15.43
N GLU A 167 5.76 5.19 -15.11
CA GLU A 167 4.77 4.46 -15.91
C GLU A 167 3.34 4.79 -15.48
N ASN A 168 2.46 5.01 -16.46
CA ASN A 168 1.05 5.39 -16.25
C ASN A 168 0.16 4.27 -15.66
N LYS A 169 0.76 3.21 -15.11
CA LYS A 169 0.05 2.03 -14.60
C LYS A 169 0.92 1.28 -13.58
N VAL A 170 0.35 0.92 -12.43
CA VAL A 170 1.00 -0.02 -11.50
C VAL A 170 1.21 -1.39 -12.17
N LEU A 171 2.45 -1.86 -12.14
CA LEU A 171 2.88 -3.10 -12.81
C LEU A 171 2.65 -4.35 -11.97
N THR A 172 2.53 -4.20 -10.64
CA THR A 172 2.10 -5.28 -9.76
C THR A 172 0.57 -5.37 -9.68
N ASN A 173 0.08 -6.59 -9.48
CA ASN A 173 -1.31 -6.89 -9.11
C ASN A 173 -1.37 -7.55 -7.72
N LEU A 174 -0.31 -7.45 -6.90
CA LEU A 174 -0.30 -8.04 -5.56
C LEU A 174 -1.42 -7.49 -4.66
N ASP A 175 -1.85 -6.24 -4.85
CA ASP A 175 -3.01 -5.67 -4.17
C ASP A 175 -4.35 -6.34 -4.54
N TYR A 176 -4.41 -7.18 -5.57
CA TYR A 176 -5.55 -8.05 -5.86
C TYR A 176 -5.34 -9.53 -5.47
N VAL A 177 -4.18 -9.87 -4.90
CA VAL A 177 -3.90 -11.21 -4.33
C VAL A 177 -4.28 -11.20 -2.83
N PRO A 178 -5.04 -12.19 -2.32
CA PRO A 178 -5.40 -12.27 -0.91
C PRO A 178 -4.18 -12.21 0.03
N GLN A 179 -4.23 -11.34 1.04
CA GLN A 179 -3.07 -11.02 1.90
C GLN A 179 -2.39 -12.25 2.53
N PHE A 180 -3.17 -13.25 2.96
CA PHE A 180 -2.62 -14.51 3.49
C PHE A 180 -1.62 -15.18 2.53
N LEU A 181 -1.91 -15.19 1.22
CA LEU A 181 -1.03 -15.79 0.21
C LEU A 181 0.24 -14.97 0.01
N ARG A 182 0.14 -13.63 0.05
CA ARG A 182 1.30 -12.73 -0.08
C ARG A 182 2.24 -12.87 1.10
N TRP A 183 1.70 -12.88 2.31
CA TRP A 183 2.51 -13.10 3.52
C TRP A 183 3.09 -14.51 3.56
N PHE A 184 2.38 -15.54 3.11
CA PHE A 184 2.92 -16.90 3.06
C PHE A 184 4.06 -17.04 2.05
N GLU A 185 4.00 -16.32 0.92
CA GLU A 185 5.10 -16.21 -0.05
C GLU A 185 6.29 -15.40 0.52
N GLU A 186 6.04 -14.26 1.18
CA GLU A 186 7.07 -13.45 1.85
C GLU A 186 7.74 -14.17 3.05
N TRP A 187 7.09 -15.20 3.62
CA TRP A 187 7.65 -16.09 4.65
C TRP A 187 8.41 -17.30 4.07
N ALA A 188 8.45 -17.46 2.74
CA ALA A 188 9.09 -18.58 2.05
C ALA A 188 10.35 -18.20 1.25
N GLU A 189 10.69 -16.90 1.21
CA GLU A 189 11.94 -16.33 0.67
C GLU A 189 13.05 -16.22 1.74
#